data_AF-A4F7W1-F1
#
_entry.id   AF-A4F7W1-F1
#
_cell.length_a   1.000
_cell.length_b   1.000
_cell.length_c   1.000
_cell.angle_alpha   90.00
_cell.angle_beta   90.00
_cell.angle_gamma   90.00
#
_symmetry.space_group_name_H-M   'P 1'
#
loop_
_entity.id
_entity.type
_entity.pdbx_description
1 polymer ?
#
loop_
_entity_poly.entity_id
_entity_poly.type
_entity_poly.pdbx_seq_one_letter_code
_entity_poly.pdbx_strand_id
1 'polypeptide(L)'
;MAVAAAVTVIGGVSPAAGAQPPVAADETAVGGSVGGIAEAGAAGGTADAAAAGGTAEAGAAEEAPAGANDWSCEPSDEHPVPVVLVHGLGGAAATNWAYIAPLLADEGYCVFALTYGRPPGMPPVTGGFAPMEQSAEELADFVDLVLEVTGASRWISWGIPRGR
;
A
#
# COMPACT_ATOMS: atom_id res chain seq x y z
N MET A 1 -4.00 15.94 55.07
CA MET A 1 -2.59 15.82 54.65
C MET A 1 -2.59 15.42 53.19
N ALA A 2 -2.26 16.36 52.30
CA ALA A 2 -2.19 16.15 50.87
C ALA A 2 -0.84 15.49 50.52
N VAL A 3 -0.85 14.39 49.77
CA VAL A 3 0.35 13.78 49.21
C VAL A 3 0.44 14.23 47.76
N ALA A 4 1.44 15.06 47.47
CA ALA A 4 1.72 15.61 46.16
C ALA A 4 2.39 14.58 45.24
N ALA A 5 2.04 14.64 43.95
CA ALA A 5 2.63 13.87 42.87
C ALA A 5 4.08 14.32 42.58
N ALA A 6 4.93 13.37 42.18
CA ALA A 6 6.19 13.64 41.50
C ALA A 6 6.35 12.65 40.33
N VAL A 7 5.88 13.05 39.16
CA VAL A 7 6.23 12.42 37.88
C VAL A 7 7.61 12.93 37.49
N THR A 8 8.60 12.04 37.44
CA THR A 8 9.92 12.37 36.87
C THR A 8 9.86 12.09 35.37
N VAL A 9 9.84 13.15 34.57
CA VAL A 9 10.09 13.08 33.12
C VAL A 9 11.59 12.89 32.93
N ILE A 10 12.01 11.73 32.42
CA ILE A 10 13.38 11.51 31.96
C ILE A 10 13.39 11.79 30.46
N GLY A 11 14.08 12.86 30.09
CA GLY A 11 14.23 13.33 28.73
C GLY A 11 14.88 12.30 27.80
N GLY A 12 14.54 12.42 26.52
CA GLY A 12 14.87 11.50 25.46
C GLY A 12 16.32 11.53 24.95
N VAL A 13 16.62 10.48 24.19
CA VAL A 13 17.65 10.45 23.16
C VAL A 13 17.13 9.57 22.03
N SER A 14 16.79 10.21 20.91
CA SER A 14 16.57 9.55 19.63
C SER A 14 17.90 8.99 19.12
N PRO A 15 17.99 7.74 18.66
CA PRO A 15 19.04 7.37 17.72
C PRO A 15 18.66 7.86 16.33
N ALA A 16 19.62 8.54 15.72
CA ALA A 16 19.59 9.09 14.38
C ALA A 16 19.30 8.03 13.31
N ALA A 17 18.63 8.50 12.25
CA ALA A 17 18.50 7.86 10.96
C ALA A 17 19.86 7.33 10.47
N GLY A 18 19.99 6.01 10.40
CA GLY A 18 21.07 5.33 9.70
C GLY A 18 20.72 5.24 8.21
N ALA A 19 21.55 5.88 7.40
CA ALA A 19 21.49 5.93 5.95
C ALA A 19 21.42 4.54 5.30
N GLN A 20 20.53 4.40 4.31
CA GLN A 20 20.58 3.32 3.32
C GLN A 20 21.74 3.60 2.32
N PRO A 21 22.51 2.58 1.91
CA PRO A 21 23.62 2.74 0.96
C PRO A 21 23.14 3.03 -0.47
N PRO A 22 23.96 3.70 -1.31
CA PRO A 22 23.61 3.97 -2.71
C PRO A 22 23.64 2.70 -3.55
N VAL A 23 22.55 2.43 -4.24
CA VAL A 23 22.49 1.51 -5.39
C VAL A 23 23.35 2.13 -6.51
N ALA A 24 24.50 1.51 -6.76
CA ALA A 24 25.31 1.78 -7.94
C ALA A 24 24.62 1.14 -9.15
N ALA A 25 24.12 1.98 -10.06
CA ALA A 25 23.81 1.57 -11.42
C ALA A 25 25.15 1.42 -12.18
N ASP A 26 25.46 0.22 -12.63
CA ASP A 26 26.44 0.00 -13.70
C ASP A 26 25.65 -0.20 -15.00
N GLU A 27 25.43 0.90 -15.72
CA GLU A 27 24.92 0.89 -17.09
C GLU A 27 26.09 1.27 -18.00
N THR A 28 26.92 0.28 -18.34
CA THR A 28 27.98 0.47 -19.33
C THR A 28 27.38 0.36 -20.75
N ALA A 29 27.10 1.52 -21.33
CA ALA A 29 27.19 1.87 -22.77
C ALA A 29 26.63 0.91 -23.84
N VAL A 30 25.62 1.39 -24.59
CA VAL A 30 25.60 1.24 -26.05
C VAL A 30 25.27 2.58 -26.71
N GLY A 31 26.15 3.02 -27.61
CA GLY A 31 26.12 4.33 -28.23
C GLY A 31 25.18 4.44 -29.43
N GLY A 32 24.78 5.68 -29.71
CA GLY A 32 24.11 6.06 -30.95
C GLY A 32 24.01 7.58 -31.05
N SER A 33 25.05 8.23 -31.60
CA SER A 33 25.02 9.65 -31.97
C SER A 33 24.54 9.82 -33.41
N VAL A 34 23.58 10.70 -33.63
CA VAL A 34 23.48 11.68 -34.72
C VAL A 34 22.60 12.80 -34.12
N GLY A 35 22.95 14.07 -34.06
CA GLY A 35 23.63 14.97 -34.98
C GLY A 35 22.87 16.29 -34.81
N GLY A 36 23.47 17.30 -34.18
CA GLY A 36 22.78 18.53 -33.82
C GLY A 36 22.64 19.52 -34.98
N ILE A 37 21.69 20.46 -34.83
CA ILE A 37 21.83 21.88 -35.21
C ILE A 37 21.06 22.73 -34.18
N ALA A 38 21.66 23.84 -33.77
CA ALA A 38 21.13 24.79 -32.79
C ALA A 38 19.94 25.61 -33.34
N GLU A 39 19.18 26.25 -32.45
CA GLU A 39 18.96 27.71 -32.37
C GLU A 39 17.98 28.02 -31.21
N ALA A 40 18.26 29.09 -30.46
CA ALA A 40 17.45 29.57 -29.33
C ALA A 40 16.25 30.41 -29.81
N GLY A 41 15.11 30.35 -29.11
CA GLY A 41 14.01 31.27 -29.39
C GLY A 41 12.72 31.12 -28.58
N ALA A 42 12.55 32.07 -27.65
CA ALA A 42 11.31 32.70 -27.19
C ALA A 42 10.26 31.92 -26.36
N ALA A 43 9.86 32.62 -25.30
CA ALA A 43 8.80 32.33 -24.37
C ALA A 43 7.42 32.21 -25.03
N GLY A 44 6.63 31.27 -24.53
CA GLY A 44 5.21 31.13 -24.81
C GLY A 44 4.56 30.31 -23.70
N GLY A 45 4.08 31.00 -22.67
CA GLY A 45 3.27 30.36 -21.63
C GLY A 45 1.86 30.09 -22.16
N THR A 46 1.42 28.86 -22.00
CA THR A 46 0.03 28.51 -21.67
C THR A 46 0.10 27.32 -20.73
N ALA A 47 -0.17 27.57 -19.46
CA ALA A 47 -0.40 26.52 -18.49
C ALA A 47 -1.68 25.78 -18.89
N ASP A 48 -1.53 24.52 -19.30
CA ASP A 48 -2.52 23.49 -19.02
C ASP A 48 -1.83 22.13 -19.19
N ALA A 49 -1.09 21.72 -18.15
CA ALA A 49 -0.81 20.31 -17.95
C ALA A 49 -1.90 19.83 -17.00
N ALA A 50 -3.01 19.40 -17.59
CA ALA A 50 -4.04 18.63 -16.93
C ALA A 50 -3.37 17.62 -15.98
N ALA A 51 -3.65 17.78 -14.70
CA ALA A 51 -3.40 16.76 -13.72
C ALA A 51 -4.12 15.51 -14.20
N ALA A 52 -3.37 14.56 -14.77
CA ALA A 52 -3.78 13.17 -14.74
C ALA A 52 -3.67 12.72 -13.28
N GLY A 53 -4.60 13.20 -12.46
CA GLY A 53 -4.96 12.53 -11.23
C GLY A 53 -5.42 11.15 -11.68
N GLY A 54 -4.54 10.17 -11.53
CA GLY A 54 -4.96 8.78 -11.56
C GLY A 54 -6.05 8.68 -10.52
N THR A 55 -7.29 8.51 -10.95
CA THR A 55 -8.28 7.90 -10.10
C THR A 55 -7.69 6.53 -9.80
N ALA A 56 -7.17 6.36 -8.59
CA ALA A 56 -7.03 5.04 -8.03
C ALA A 56 -8.42 4.40 -8.19
N GLU A 57 -8.56 3.55 -9.20
CA GLU A 57 -9.69 2.64 -9.23
C GLU A 57 -9.44 1.71 -8.06
N ALA A 58 -9.97 2.10 -6.88
CA ALA A 58 -10.14 1.20 -5.76
C ALA A 58 -10.63 -0.13 -6.35
N GLY A 59 -9.77 -1.15 -6.25
CA GLY A 59 -9.62 -2.25 -7.21
C GLY A 59 -10.86 -2.57 -8.03
N ALA A 60 -10.75 -2.43 -9.36
CA ALA A 60 -11.82 -2.77 -10.30
C ALA A 60 -12.53 -4.08 -9.87
N ALA A 61 -13.82 -3.92 -9.56
CA ALA A 61 -14.69 -4.80 -8.78
C ALA A 61 -14.37 -6.29 -8.91
N GLU A 62 -13.46 -6.75 -8.06
CA GLU A 62 -13.41 -8.15 -7.65
C GLU A 62 -14.27 -8.29 -6.40
N GLU A 63 -15.06 -9.36 -6.32
CA GLU A 63 -15.84 -9.64 -5.13
C GLU A 63 -14.91 -9.91 -3.96
N ALA A 64 -15.02 -9.12 -2.90
CA ALA A 64 -14.27 -9.34 -1.68
C ALA A 64 -14.60 -10.75 -1.12
N PRO A 65 -13.64 -11.45 -0.52
CA PRO A 65 -13.93 -12.70 0.17
C PRO A 65 -14.92 -12.42 1.31
N ALA A 66 -15.75 -13.42 1.64
CA ALA A 66 -16.73 -13.29 2.72
C ALA A 66 -16.05 -12.84 4.02
N GLY A 67 -16.63 -11.86 4.71
CA GLY A 67 -16.08 -11.29 5.95
C GLY A 67 -14.99 -10.23 5.75
N ALA A 68 -14.55 -9.96 4.52
CA ALA A 68 -13.64 -8.86 4.22
C ALA A 68 -14.36 -7.65 3.59
N ASN A 69 -13.72 -6.48 3.71
CA ASN A 69 -14.16 -5.21 3.12
C ASN A 69 -15.53 -4.73 3.62
N ASP A 70 -15.85 -4.99 4.88
CA ASP A 70 -16.90 -4.24 5.57
C ASP A 70 -16.37 -2.84 5.91
N TRP A 71 -16.68 -1.88 5.05
CA TRP A 71 -16.30 -0.47 5.22
C TRP A 71 -17.04 0.25 6.35
N SER A 72 -17.98 -0.42 7.02
CA SER A 72 -18.61 0.07 8.25
C SER A 72 -18.03 -0.56 9.51
N CYS A 73 -17.04 -1.45 9.38
CA CYS A 73 -16.39 -2.08 10.52
C CYS A 73 -15.54 -1.08 11.31
N GLU A 74 -15.78 -1.02 12.62
CA GLU A 74 -15.01 -0.21 13.56
C GLU A 74 -14.16 -1.11 14.47
N PRO A 75 -12.83 -0.93 14.54
CA PRO A 75 -11.96 -1.71 15.42
C PRO A 75 -12.37 -1.61 16.89
N SER A 76 -12.40 -2.75 17.58
CA SER A 76 -12.77 -2.84 19.00
C SER A 76 -11.56 -2.67 19.91
N ASP A 77 -11.77 -2.48 21.22
CA ASP A 77 -10.67 -2.46 22.19
C ASP A 77 -9.90 -3.80 22.27
N GLU A 78 -10.55 -4.91 21.95
CA GLU A 78 -9.95 -6.25 21.92
C GLU A 78 -9.15 -6.47 20.63
N HIS A 79 -9.62 -5.90 19.51
CA HIS A 79 -8.98 -5.94 18.20
C HIS A 79 -8.83 -4.53 17.59
N PRO A 80 -7.95 -3.68 18.15
CA PRO A 80 -7.85 -2.26 17.78
C PRO A 80 -7.09 -2.03 16.46
N VAL A 81 -6.64 -3.10 15.79
CA VAL A 81 -5.78 -3.04 14.62
C VAL A 81 -6.44 -3.78 13.47
N PRO A 82 -6.81 -3.10 12.36
CA PRO A 82 -7.37 -3.77 11.19
C PRO A 82 -6.33 -4.69 10.53
N VAL A 83 -6.84 -5.77 9.93
CA VAL A 83 -6.05 -6.76 9.21
C VAL A 83 -6.19 -6.52 7.72
N VAL A 84 -5.06 -6.37 7.01
CA VAL A 84 -5.04 -6.29 5.55
C VAL A 84 -4.41 -7.57 4.99
N LEU A 85 -5.19 -8.28 4.19
CA LEU A 85 -4.81 -9.56 3.59
C LEU A 85 -4.17 -9.33 2.21
N VAL A 86 -2.91 -9.74 2.05
CA VAL A 86 -2.09 -9.42 0.87
C VAL A 86 -1.71 -10.69 0.13
N HIS A 87 -2.32 -10.93 -1.04
CA HIS A 87 -2.09 -12.15 -1.81
C HIS A 87 -0.64 -12.25 -2.34
N GLY A 88 -0.23 -13.46 -2.74
CA GLY A 88 1.06 -13.68 -3.41
C GLY A 88 0.97 -13.52 -4.93
N LEU A 89 2.08 -13.78 -5.63
CA LEU A 89 2.14 -13.78 -7.09
C LEU A 89 1.07 -14.70 -7.70
N GLY A 90 0.29 -14.16 -8.65
CA GLY A 90 -0.77 -14.90 -9.35
C GLY A 90 -2.03 -15.17 -8.53
N GLY A 91 -2.09 -14.65 -7.30
CA GLY A 91 -3.26 -14.75 -6.43
C GLY A 91 -4.24 -13.60 -6.62
N ALA A 92 -5.33 -13.66 -5.86
CA ALA A 92 -6.35 -12.62 -5.79
C ALA A 92 -7.05 -12.65 -4.42
N ALA A 93 -7.72 -11.57 -4.04
CA ALA A 93 -8.40 -11.46 -2.76
C ALA A 93 -9.43 -12.57 -2.56
N ALA A 94 -10.29 -12.79 -3.55
CA ALA A 94 -11.37 -13.76 -3.48
C ALA A 94 -10.88 -15.20 -3.32
N THR A 95 -9.82 -15.59 -4.03
CA THR A 95 -9.35 -16.99 -4.09
C THR A 95 -8.36 -17.32 -2.99
N ASN A 96 -7.47 -16.40 -2.63
CA ASN A 96 -6.45 -16.65 -1.61
C ASN A 96 -7.03 -16.61 -0.19
N TRP A 97 -8.07 -15.82 0.02
CA TRP A 97 -8.56 -15.51 1.36
C TRP A 97 -9.97 -16.01 1.68
N ALA A 98 -10.58 -16.78 0.77
CA ALA A 98 -11.91 -17.37 0.96
C ALA A 98 -12.09 -18.12 2.30
N TYR A 99 -11.01 -18.67 2.86
CA TYR A 99 -11.03 -19.39 4.13
C TYR A 99 -10.64 -18.53 5.33
N ILE A 100 -9.60 -17.68 5.21
CA ILE A 100 -9.04 -16.94 6.34
C ILE A 100 -9.86 -15.68 6.66
N ALA A 101 -10.37 -14.99 5.64
CA ALA A 101 -11.17 -13.79 5.84
C ALA A 101 -12.39 -14.02 6.74
N PRO A 102 -13.26 -15.03 6.50
CA PRO A 102 -14.42 -15.24 7.36
C PRO A 102 -14.03 -15.69 8.76
N LEU A 103 -12.95 -16.48 8.92
CA LEU A 103 -12.47 -16.89 10.24
C LEU A 103 -12.02 -15.71 11.10
N LEU A 104 -11.27 -14.77 10.51
CA LEU A 104 -10.84 -13.57 11.23
C LEU A 104 -12.03 -12.64 11.53
N ALA A 105 -12.97 -12.53 10.61
CA ALA A 105 -14.19 -11.74 10.82
C ALA A 105 -15.06 -12.33 11.95
N ASP A 106 -15.21 -13.66 12.00
CA ASP A 106 -15.95 -14.36 13.06
C ASP A 106 -15.29 -14.19 14.44
N GLU A 107 -13.96 -14.05 14.50
CA GLU A 107 -13.21 -13.72 15.71
C GLU A 107 -13.25 -12.21 16.05
N GLY A 108 -13.96 -11.39 15.27
CA GLY A 108 -14.20 -9.97 15.56
C GLY A 108 -13.13 -9.01 15.05
N TYR A 109 -12.29 -9.41 14.08
CA TYR A 109 -11.35 -8.51 13.42
C TYR A 109 -12.04 -7.75 12.28
N CYS A 110 -11.69 -6.47 12.10
CA CYS A 110 -11.94 -5.79 10.83
C CYS A 110 -10.93 -6.26 9.78
N VAL A 111 -11.42 -6.96 8.76
CA VAL A 111 -10.61 -7.61 7.73
C VAL A 111 -10.81 -6.90 6.39
N PHE A 112 -9.70 -6.60 5.71
CA PHE A 112 -9.69 -5.97 4.41
C PHE A 112 -8.81 -6.75 3.44
N ALA A 113 -9.19 -6.83 2.18
CA ALA A 113 -8.45 -7.55 1.15
C ALA A 113 -8.56 -6.83 -0.20
N LEU A 114 -7.46 -6.79 -0.93
CA LEU A 114 -7.37 -6.24 -2.28
C LEU A 114 -6.70 -7.25 -3.23
N THR A 115 -7.01 -7.14 -4.51
CA THR A 115 -6.22 -7.73 -5.59
C THR A 115 -5.37 -6.62 -6.20
N TYR A 116 -4.06 -6.67 -5.94
CA TYR A 116 -3.09 -5.67 -6.39
C TYR A 116 -2.24 -6.19 -7.56
N GLY A 117 -1.65 -5.25 -8.29
CA GLY A 117 -0.70 -5.52 -9.36
C GLY A 117 -1.31 -6.34 -10.48
N ARG A 118 -2.52 -5.98 -10.93
CA ARG A 118 -3.24 -6.62 -12.04
C ARG A 118 -3.10 -5.79 -13.33
N PRO A 119 -2.23 -6.19 -14.27
CA PRO A 119 -2.12 -5.51 -15.56
C PRO A 119 -3.44 -5.52 -16.35
N PRO A 120 -3.67 -4.52 -17.22
CA PRO A 120 -4.82 -4.51 -18.12
C PRO A 120 -4.89 -5.79 -18.97
N GLY A 121 -6.08 -6.37 -19.09
CA GLY A 121 -6.32 -7.58 -19.88
C GLY A 121 -6.09 -8.91 -19.13
N MET A 122 -5.71 -8.86 -17.85
CA MET A 122 -5.64 -10.05 -17.00
C MET A 122 -7.02 -10.38 -16.40
N PRO A 123 -7.32 -11.68 -16.13
CA PRO A 123 -8.52 -12.07 -15.40
C PRO A 123 -8.57 -11.40 -14.02
N PRO A 124 -9.77 -11.12 -13.47
CA PRO A 124 -9.89 -10.43 -12.19
C PRO A 124 -9.19 -11.20 -11.07
N VAL A 125 -9.31 -12.53 -11.09
CA VAL A 125 -8.71 -13.49 -10.12
C VAL A 125 -7.19 -13.64 -10.25
N THR A 126 -6.48 -12.67 -10.80
CA THR A 126 -5.04 -12.77 -11.06
C THR A 126 -4.33 -11.43 -10.86
N GLY A 127 -3.55 -11.33 -9.79
CA GLY A 127 -2.74 -10.17 -9.43
C GLY A 127 -1.26 -10.48 -9.21
N GLY A 128 -0.49 -9.46 -8.84
CA GLY A 128 0.94 -9.52 -8.54
C GLY A 128 1.86 -9.58 -9.77
N PHE A 129 1.37 -9.24 -10.96
CA PHE A 129 2.13 -9.25 -12.22
C PHE A 129 2.54 -7.86 -12.72
N ALA A 130 1.98 -6.79 -12.16
CA ALA A 130 2.46 -5.43 -12.43
C ALA A 130 3.84 -5.19 -11.81
N PRO A 131 4.58 -4.14 -12.23
CA PRO A 131 5.81 -3.72 -11.56
C PRO A 131 5.62 -3.60 -10.04
N MET A 132 6.67 -3.92 -9.28
CA MET A 132 6.61 -3.98 -7.83
C MET A 132 6.31 -2.62 -7.21
N GLU A 133 6.81 -1.54 -7.81
CA GLU A 133 6.62 -0.17 -7.38
C GLU A 133 5.15 0.24 -7.50
N GLN A 134 4.53 -0.04 -8.65
CA GLN A 134 3.10 0.23 -8.87
C GLN A 134 2.22 -0.62 -7.95
N SER A 135 2.58 -1.91 -7.79
CA SER A 135 1.89 -2.80 -6.86
C SER A 135 1.96 -2.32 -5.41
N ALA A 136 3.08 -1.71 -5.02
CA ALA A 136 3.26 -1.16 -3.68
C ALA A 136 2.47 0.14 -3.49
N GLU A 137 2.36 0.99 -4.51
CA GLU A 137 1.51 2.18 -4.51
C GLU A 137 0.03 1.81 -4.36
N GLU A 138 -0.46 0.83 -5.13
CA GLU A 138 -1.84 0.33 -5.01
C GLU A 138 -2.15 -0.19 -3.60
N LEU A 139 -1.20 -0.93 -3.00
CA LEU A 139 -1.34 -1.41 -1.62
C LEU A 139 -1.32 -0.26 -0.61
N ALA A 140 -0.45 0.75 -0.82
CA ALA A 140 -0.37 1.91 0.07
C ALA A 140 -1.67 2.71 0.06
N ASP A 141 -2.21 3.02 -1.12
CA ASP A 141 -3.48 3.73 -1.26
C ASP A 141 -4.64 2.98 -0.59
N PHE A 142 -4.66 1.65 -0.74
CA PHE A 142 -5.66 0.81 -0.09
C PHE A 142 -5.54 0.82 1.44
N VAL A 143 -4.32 0.75 1.98
CA VAL A 143 -4.07 0.83 3.41
C VAL A 143 -4.47 2.20 3.96
N ASP A 144 -4.14 3.28 3.25
CA ASP A 144 -4.50 4.63 3.66
C ASP A 144 -6.02 4.79 3.73
N LEU A 145 -6.76 4.26 2.76
CA LEU A 145 -8.22 4.20 2.80
C LEU A 145 -8.73 3.41 4.01
N VAL A 146 -8.13 2.24 4.31
CA VAL A 146 -8.52 1.44 5.49
C VAL A 146 -8.30 2.21 6.79
N LEU A 147 -7.16 2.89 6.94
CA LEU A 147 -6.87 3.69 8.14
C LEU A 147 -7.79 4.91 8.25
N GLU A 148 -8.13 5.56 7.12
CA GLU A 148 -9.07 6.68 7.08
C GLU A 148 -10.47 6.25 7.54
N VAL A 149 -10.97 5.13 7.01
CA VAL A 149 -12.32 4.62 7.31
C VAL A 149 -12.43 4.07 8.73
N THR A 150 -11.43 3.34 9.19
CA THR A 150 -11.46 2.68 10.51
C THR A 150 -11.01 3.59 11.65
N GLY A 151 -10.35 4.71 11.36
CA GLY A 151 -9.74 5.59 12.35
C GLY A 151 -8.54 4.97 13.08
N ALA A 152 -8.05 3.80 12.66
CA ALA A 152 -6.91 3.14 13.26
C ALA A 152 -5.59 3.87 12.94
N SER A 153 -4.62 3.80 13.86
CA SER A 153 -3.29 4.42 13.68
C SER A 153 -2.23 3.48 13.08
N ARG A 154 -2.55 2.20 12.99
CA ARG A 154 -1.66 1.13 12.50
C ARG A 154 -2.51 0.01 11.93
N TRP A 155 -1.89 -0.82 11.11
CA TRP A 155 -2.48 -2.02 10.53
C TRP A 155 -1.52 -3.20 10.66
N ILE A 156 -2.02 -4.42 10.46
CA ILE A 156 -1.18 -5.61 10.30
C ILE A 156 -1.45 -6.27 8.96
N SER A 157 -0.38 -6.64 8.26
CA SER A 157 -0.47 -7.44 7.05
C SER A 157 -0.54 -8.93 7.40
N TRP A 158 -1.44 -9.68 6.77
CA TRP A 158 -1.41 -11.15 6.80
C TRP A 158 -1.09 -11.69 5.40
N GLY A 159 0.00 -12.44 5.31
CA GLY A 159 0.48 -13.05 4.07
C GLY A 159 0.61 -14.56 4.19
N ILE A 160 0.54 -15.28 3.06
CA ILE A 160 0.79 -16.72 3.04
C ILE A 160 2.29 -16.95 3.32
N PRO A 161 2.67 -17.77 4.32
CA PRO A 161 4.07 -18.04 4.61
C PRO A 161 4.74 -18.68 3.39
N ARG A 162 5.81 -18.04 2.87
CA ARG A 162 6.70 -18.69 1.90
C ARG A 162 7.55 -19.70 2.66
N GLY A 163 7.37 -20.99 2.36
CA GLY A 163 8.17 -22.07 2.95
C GLY A 163 9.66 -21.80 2.78
N ARG A 164 10.42 -22.00 3.86
CA ARG A 164 11.88 -21.89 3.88
C ARG A 164 12.55 -23.04 3.13
#